data_AF-A0A258QSX3-F1
#
_entry.id   AF-A0A258QSX3-F1
#
_cell.length_a   1.000
_cell.length_b   1.000
_cell.length_c   1.000
_cell.angle_alpha   90.00
_cell.angle_beta   90.00
_cell.angle_gamma   90.00
#
_symmetry.space_group_name_H-M   'P 1'
#
loop_
_entity.id
_entity.type
_entity.pdbx_description
1 polymer ?
#
loop_
_entity_poly.entity_id
_entity_poly.type
_entity_poly.pdbx_seq_one_letter_code
_entity_poly.pdbx_strand_id
1 'polypeptide(L)'
;YDSRVLPLSRLMDILLAAEKALPAIEDMQVPTRIVHIPLSWDDAATKLAIEKYMQSVRKDAPWCPSNIEFIRRINGLDSIEEVKRIVFDASYLVMGLGDVYLGAPVATPVDPRHRLVTTKYNPARTWTPENAVGIGGAYMCVYGMEGPGGYQFVGRTLQMWNRWRQTASFTDGKPWLLRFFDQVRFFPVSEEELLKIREDFPLGRYQLKIEETTFSLREYNAFLADNNASITAFKTQQQASFDAERERWRESGQADYASDLTVAEAAPDSELDLPENGRALASHVAGNVWKVEVEAGAEVKQGDTLVIVESMKMEFAVLAPCDGRIHKVFCREGGQVSAGQDLLVLVSE
;
A
#
# COMPACT_ATOMS: atom_id res chain seq x y z
N TYR A 1 10.31 -22.63 -17.65
CA TYR A 1 11.08 -23.67 -18.36
C TYR A 1 11.25 -23.24 -19.81
N ASP A 2 12.29 -23.69 -20.52
CA ASP A 2 12.45 -23.42 -21.95
C ASP A 2 11.83 -24.57 -22.75
N SER A 3 10.73 -24.29 -23.45
CA SER A 3 9.95 -25.29 -24.19
C SER A 3 10.67 -25.86 -25.41
N ARG A 4 11.74 -25.21 -25.89
CA ARG A 4 12.54 -25.67 -27.03
C ARG A 4 13.47 -26.83 -26.67
N VAL A 5 13.82 -26.94 -25.38
CA VAL A 5 14.72 -27.97 -24.86
C VAL A 5 14.00 -28.99 -23.96
N LEU A 6 12.87 -28.61 -23.37
CA LEU A 6 12.09 -29.46 -22.47
C LEU A 6 10.59 -29.39 -22.82
N PRO A 7 10.05 -30.40 -23.52
CA PRO A 7 8.62 -30.50 -23.78
C PRO A 7 7.81 -30.51 -22.48
N LEU A 8 6.61 -29.90 -22.51
CA LEU A 8 5.74 -29.79 -21.33
C LEU A 8 5.43 -31.16 -20.71
N SER A 9 5.13 -32.17 -21.52
CA SER A 9 4.86 -33.54 -21.02
C SER A 9 6.02 -34.07 -20.19
N ARG A 10 7.26 -33.87 -20.67
CA ARG A 10 8.46 -34.30 -19.96
C ARG A 10 8.71 -33.49 -18.68
N LEU A 11 8.45 -32.19 -18.70
CA LEU A 11 8.49 -31.37 -17.49
C LEU A 11 7.50 -31.91 -16.44
N MET A 12 6.27 -32.23 -16.84
CA MET A 12 5.26 -32.78 -15.93
C MET A 12 5.72 -34.10 -15.30
N ASP A 13 6.30 -35.00 -16.09
CA ASP A 13 6.85 -36.26 -15.56
C ASP A 13 7.94 -36.00 -14.50
N ILE A 14 8.83 -35.04 -14.76
CA ILE A 14 9.91 -34.67 -13.83
C ILE A 14 9.33 -34.09 -12.54
N LEU A 15 8.36 -33.18 -12.63
CA LEU A 15 7.72 -32.57 -11.45
C LEU A 15 6.98 -33.62 -10.61
N LEU A 16 6.25 -34.55 -11.24
CA LEU A 16 5.58 -35.64 -10.55
C LEU A 16 6.55 -36.62 -9.88
N ALA A 17 7.69 -36.88 -10.51
CA ALA A 17 8.74 -37.71 -9.91
C ALA A 17 9.42 -37.00 -8.73
N ALA A 18 9.68 -35.69 -8.85
CA ALA A 18 10.28 -34.89 -7.78
C ALA A 18 9.36 -34.78 -6.56
N GLU A 19 8.05 -34.54 -6.78
CA GLU A 19 7.05 -34.51 -5.71
C GLU A 19 7.03 -35.81 -4.91
N LYS A 20 7.06 -36.96 -5.59
CA LYS A 20 7.12 -38.29 -4.94
C LYS A 20 8.41 -38.54 -4.16
N ALA A 21 9.48 -37.81 -4.47
CA ALA A 21 10.77 -37.92 -3.80
C ALA A 21 10.93 -36.96 -2.62
N LEU A 22 9.96 -36.06 -2.40
CA LEU A 22 10.00 -35.15 -1.25
C LEU A 22 9.92 -35.97 0.07
N PRO A 23 10.77 -35.66 1.06
CA PRO A 23 10.73 -36.33 2.35
C PRO A 23 9.48 -35.92 3.13
N ALA A 24 9.17 -36.65 4.20
CA ALA A 24 8.16 -36.25 5.16
C ALA A 24 8.47 -34.85 5.71
N ILE A 25 7.51 -33.93 5.60
CA ILE A 25 7.70 -32.52 5.94
C ILE A 25 7.67 -32.24 7.44
N GLU A 26 7.17 -33.18 8.24
CA GLU A 26 6.89 -33.02 9.67
C GLU A 26 8.12 -32.60 10.48
N ASP A 27 9.30 -33.03 10.04
CA ASP A 27 10.59 -32.76 10.67
C ASP A 27 11.44 -31.73 9.93
N MET A 28 10.84 -31.06 8.94
CA MET A 28 11.55 -30.08 8.12
C MET A 28 12.04 -28.93 8.99
N GLN A 29 13.31 -28.61 8.81
CA GLN A 29 13.97 -27.46 9.40
C GLN A 29 14.53 -26.59 8.29
N VAL A 30 14.31 -25.29 8.39
CA VAL A 30 14.86 -24.31 7.45
C VAL A 30 15.65 -23.24 8.20
N PRO A 31 16.83 -22.84 7.70
CA PRO A 31 17.51 -21.65 8.20
C PRO A 31 16.59 -20.43 8.06
N THR A 32 16.51 -19.63 9.10
CA THR A 32 15.67 -18.42 9.16
C THR A 32 16.42 -17.32 9.89
N ARG A 33 16.18 -16.07 9.49
CA ARG A 33 16.68 -14.91 10.22
C ARG A 33 15.51 -14.22 10.89
N ILE A 34 15.67 -13.81 12.14
CA ILE A 34 14.76 -12.84 12.75
C ILE A 34 15.31 -11.46 12.44
N VAL A 35 14.62 -10.72 11.57
CA VAL A 35 15.00 -9.38 11.12
C VAL A 35 14.15 -8.37 11.89
N HIS A 36 14.79 -7.59 12.77
CA HIS A 36 14.11 -6.56 13.54
C HIS A 36 14.06 -5.27 12.74
N ILE A 37 12.85 -4.80 12.44
CA ILE A 37 12.61 -3.71 11.49
C ILE A 37 11.88 -2.55 12.21
N PRO A 38 12.33 -1.29 12.08
CA PRO A 38 11.63 -0.15 12.65
C PRO A 38 10.31 0.11 11.91
N LEU A 39 9.24 0.42 12.64
CA LEU A 39 7.94 0.77 12.07
C LEU A 39 7.44 2.08 12.70
N SER A 40 7.24 3.09 11.85
CA SER A 40 6.45 4.28 12.20
C SER A 40 4.97 3.89 12.09
N TRP A 41 4.30 3.82 13.24
CA TRP A 41 2.88 3.45 13.34
C TRP A 41 1.99 4.60 12.84
N ASP A 42 1.03 4.30 11.98
CA ASP A 42 0.06 5.30 11.47
C ASP A 42 0.74 6.54 10.84
N ASP A 43 1.80 6.27 10.07
CA ASP A 43 2.71 7.25 9.44
C ASP A 43 2.01 8.22 8.48
N ALA A 44 2.44 9.50 8.47
CA ALA A 44 1.80 10.55 7.68
C ALA A 44 1.75 10.26 6.17
N ALA A 45 2.74 9.58 5.60
CA ALA A 45 2.71 9.23 4.18
C ALA A 45 1.60 8.21 3.86
N THR A 46 1.33 7.29 4.78
CA THR A 46 0.23 6.32 4.62
C THR A 46 -1.14 6.99 4.77
N LYS A 47 -1.26 7.98 5.67
CA LYS A 47 -2.46 8.82 5.80
C LYS A 47 -2.75 9.60 4.53
N LEU A 48 -1.73 10.25 3.97
CA LEU A 48 -1.84 10.95 2.69
C LEU A 48 -2.32 10.02 1.56
N ALA A 49 -1.89 8.76 1.55
CA ALA A 49 -2.35 7.79 0.56
C ALA A 49 -3.83 7.42 0.74
N ILE A 50 -4.32 7.36 1.99
CA ILE A 50 -5.74 7.13 2.30
C ILE A 50 -6.56 8.35 1.89
N GLU A 51 -6.11 9.57 2.19
CA GLU A 51 -6.75 10.82 1.78
C GLU A 51 -6.87 10.91 0.26
N LYS A 52 -5.78 10.64 -0.47
CA LYS A 52 -5.76 10.53 -1.95
C LYS A 52 -6.81 9.55 -2.47
N TYR A 53 -6.85 8.37 -1.88
CA TYR A 53 -7.81 7.34 -2.27
C TYR A 53 -9.26 7.78 -2.03
N MET A 54 -9.56 8.39 -0.89
CA MET A 54 -10.91 8.86 -0.58
C MET A 54 -11.37 9.97 -1.50
N GLN A 55 -10.46 10.86 -1.91
CA GLN A 55 -10.80 11.99 -2.75
C GLN A 55 -11.00 11.61 -4.21
N SER A 56 -10.09 10.80 -4.76
CA SER A 56 -10.02 10.56 -6.22
C SER A 56 -10.54 9.20 -6.66
N VAL A 57 -10.74 8.25 -5.73
CA VAL A 57 -11.10 6.87 -6.07
C VAL A 57 -12.41 6.45 -5.44
N ARG A 58 -12.48 6.39 -4.10
CA ARG A 58 -13.68 5.91 -3.41
C ARG A 58 -13.80 6.50 -2.00
N LYS A 59 -14.61 7.54 -1.89
CA LYS A 59 -14.85 8.28 -0.63
C LYS A 59 -15.56 7.45 0.44
N ASP A 60 -16.43 6.55 0.03
CA ASP A 60 -17.34 5.79 0.90
C ASP A 60 -16.81 4.37 1.23
N ALA A 61 -15.53 4.10 0.97
CA ALA A 61 -14.98 2.77 1.19
C ALA A 61 -15.03 2.39 2.68
N PRO A 62 -15.47 1.16 3.04
CA PRO A 62 -15.62 0.77 4.45
C PRO A 62 -14.34 0.78 5.29
N TRP A 63 -13.17 0.74 4.63
CA TRP A 63 -11.85 0.81 5.27
C TRP A 63 -11.31 2.23 5.45
N CYS A 64 -12.06 3.24 5.03
CA CYS A 64 -11.74 4.65 5.15
C CYS A 64 -12.65 5.31 6.20
N PRO A 65 -12.19 6.37 6.91
CA PRO A 65 -10.92 7.08 6.72
C PRO A 65 -9.72 6.46 7.46
N SER A 66 -9.91 5.40 8.24
CA SER A 66 -8.82 4.77 9.00
C SER A 66 -8.77 3.27 8.73
N ASN A 67 -7.69 2.83 8.06
CA ASN A 67 -7.43 1.41 7.81
C ASN A 67 -7.23 0.65 9.12
N ILE A 68 -6.60 1.28 10.12
CA ILE A 68 -6.35 0.68 11.43
C ILE A 68 -7.66 0.48 12.19
N GLU A 69 -8.58 1.45 12.15
CA GLU A 69 -9.90 1.29 12.75
C GLU A 69 -10.73 0.22 12.02
N PHE A 70 -10.59 0.13 10.70
CA PHE A 70 -11.18 -0.96 9.94
C PHE A 70 -10.63 -2.33 10.36
N ILE A 71 -9.30 -2.46 10.48
CA ILE A 71 -8.65 -3.68 10.97
C ILE A 71 -9.21 -4.06 12.35
N ARG A 72 -9.35 -3.10 13.27
CA ARG A 72 -9.96 -3.33 14.59
C ARG A 72 -11.38 -3.90 14.45
N ARG A 73 -12.25 -3.22 13.70
CA ARG A 73 -13.66 -3.59 13.50
C ARG A 73 -13.82 -4.98 12.91
N ILE A 74 -13.16 -5.24 11.78
CA ILE A 74 -13.34 -6.50 11.05
C ILE A 74 -12.77 -7.71 11.80
N ASN A 75 -11.84 -7.49 12.73
CA ASN A 75 -11.26 -8.53 13.57
C ASN A 75 -11.94 -8.66 14.95
N GLY A 76 -12.88 -7.78 15.29
CA GLY A 76 -13.57 -7.83 16.57
C GLY A 76 -12.71 -7.49 17.78
N LEU A 77 -11.75 -6.58 17.61
CA LEU A 77 -10.84 -6.14 18.67
C LEU A 77 -11.41 -4.96 19.46
N ASP A 78 -11.05 -4.85 20.73
CA ASP A 78 -11.64 -3.86 21.63
C ASP A 78 -11.11 -2.45 21.38
N SER A 79 -9.88 -2.33 20.87
CA SER A 79 -9.25 -1.03 20.64
C SER A 79 -8.19 -1.06 19.53
N ILE A 80 -7.86 0.13 19.02
CA ILE A 80 -6.73 0.33 18.11
C ILE A 80 -5.40 -0.07 18.77
N GLU A 81 -5.27 0.11 20.09
CA GLU A 81 -4.07 -0.31 20.82
C GLU A 81 -3.88 -1.83 20.81
N GLU A 82 -4.96 -2.62 20.74
CA GLU A 82 -4.84 -4.06 20.55
C GLU A 82 -4.34 -4.42 19.15
N VAL A 83 -4.78 -3.71 18.12
CA VAL A 83 -4.25 -3.86 16.75
C VAL A 83 -2.75 -3.59 16.76
N LYS A 84 -2.34 -2.47 17.38
CA LYS A 84 -0.95 -2.07 17.52
C LYS A 84 -0.11 -3.13 18.23
N ARG A 85 -0.58 -3.59 19.40
CA ARG A 85 0.07 -4.66 20.17
C ARG A 85 0.28 -5.91 19.31
N ILE A 86 -0.76 -6.39 18.63
CA ILE A 86 -0.68 -7.58 17.76
C ILE A 86 0.36 -7.37 16.65
N VAL A 87 0.39 -6.20 16.01
CA VAL A 87 1.35 -5.91 14.93
C VAL A 87 2.80 -5.92 15.43
N PHE A 88 3.07 -5.37 16.61
CA PHE A 88 4.43 -5.33 17.18
C PHE A 88 4.85 -6.66 17.84
N ASP A 89 3.92 -7.44 18.37
CA ASP A 89 4.21 -8.73 19.01
C ASP A 89 4.39 -9.87 17.98
N ALA A 90 3.86 -9.70 16.77
CA ALA A 90 3.92 -10.69 15.71
C ALA A 90 5.34 -11.00 15.21
N SER A 91 5.55 -12.26 14.88
CA SER A 91 6.68 -12.73 14.05
C SER A 91 6.14 -13.13 12.69
N TYR A 92 6.47 -12.37 11.65
CA TYR A 92 5.94 -12.54 10.30
C TYR A 92 6.88 -13.39 9.45
N LEU A 93 6.51 -14.64 9.18
CA LEU A 93 7.27 -15.55 8.34
C LEU A 93 7.09 -15.17 6.86
N VAL A 94 8.19 -14.82 6.19
CA VAL A 94 8.24 -14.47 4.77
C VAL A 94 8.07 -15.73 3.93
N MET A 95 6.97 -15.82 3.19
CA MET A 95 6.63 -16.95 2.32
C MET A 95 7.02 -16.72 0.87
N GLY A 96 7.25 -15.46 0.49
CA GLY A 96 7.65 -15.08 -0.86
C GLY A 96 8.10 -13.63 -0.93
N LEU A 97 8.69 -13.27 -2.07
CA LEU A 97 9.15 -11.92 -2.37
C LEU A 97 8.55 -11.43 -3.69
N GLY A 98 8.37 -10.12 -3.81
CA GLY A 98 7.77 -9.46 -4.96
C GLY A 98 6.26 -9.26 -4.86
N ASP A 99 5.68 -9.12 -3.66
CA ASP A 99 4.26 -8.80 -3.40
C ASP A 99 4.10 -7.36 -2.83
N VAL A 100 4.19 -6.30 -3.62
CA VAL A 100 4.44 -6.27 -5.06
C VAL A 100 5.79 -5.59 -5.38
N TYR A 101 6.53 -6.19 -6.31
CA TYR A 101 7.83 -5.71 -6.82
C TYR A 101 8.99 -5.67 -5.80
N LEU A 102 10.21 -5.49 -6.32
CA LEU A 102 11.44 -5.10 -5.61
C LEU A 102 11.60 -5.66 -4.17
N GLY A 103 11.52 -6.99 -4.02
CA GLY A 103 11.77 -7.64 -2.73
C GLY A 103 10.71 -7.40 -1.65
N ALA A 104 9.55 -6.83 -2.01
CA ALA A 104 8.40 -6.70 -1.13
C ALA A 104 7.97 -8.09 -0.61
N PRO A 105 7.96 -8.33 0.72
CA PRO A 105 7.61 -9.64 1.24
C PRO A 105 6.10 -9.88 1.14
N VAL A 106 5.72 -11.14 0.91
CA VAL A 106 4.45 -11.67 1.40
C VAL A 106 4.76 -12.49 2.65
N ALA A 107 4.26 -12.07 3.79
CA ALA A 107 4.55 -12.70 5.07
C ALA A 107 3.28 -12.95 5.87
N THR A 108 3.28 -13.94 6.75
CA THR A 108 2.15 -14.21 7.65
C THR A 108 2.65 -14.39 9.07
N PRO A 109 1.93 -13.91 10.10
CA PRO A 109 2.24 -14.23 11.48
C PRO A 109 2.31 -15.74 11.71
N VAL A 110 3.39 -16.17 12.38
CA VAL A 110 3.61 -17.56 12.81
C VAL A 110 2.48 -17.97 13.77
N ASP A 111 2.22 -17.16 14.80
CA ASP A 111 1.09 -17.34 15.71
C ASP A 111 -0.24 -17.01 14.99
N PRO A 112 -1.17 -17.98 14.86
CA PRO A 112 -2.47 -17.73 14.24
C PRO A 112 -3.31 -16.65 14.92
N ARG A 113 -3.08 -16.35 16.20
CA ARG A 113 -3.77 -15.28 16.94
C ARG A 113 -3.30 -13.88 16.56
N HIS A 114 -2.17 -13.78 15.86
CA HIS A 114 -1.66 -12.50 15.35
C HIS A 114 -2.05 -12.23 13.90
N ARG A 115 -2.75 -13.18 13.24
CA ARG A 115 -3.22 -13.04 11.86
C ARG A 115 -4.45 -12.15 11.81
N LEU A 116 -4.23 -10.84 11.79
CA LEU A 116 -5.28 -9.85 11.52
C LEU A 116 -5.77 -10.06 10.08
N VAL A 117 -7.04 -10.45 9.93
CA VAL A 117 -7.66 -10.72 8.63
C VAL A 117 -8.33 -9.47 8.12
N THR A 118 -8.08 -9.11 6.87
CA THR A 118 -8.64 -7.91 6.23
C THR A 118 -9.06 -8.21 4.79
N THR A 119 -9.80 -7.29 4.17
CA THR A 119 -9.94 -7.28 2.71
C THR A 119 -8.85 -6.44 2.08
N LYS A 120 -8.53 -6.74 0.81
CA LYS A 120 -7.82 -5.77 -0.04
C LYS A 120 -8.78 -4.63 -0.41
N TYR A 121 -8.24 -3.48 -0.77
CA TYR A 121 -8.97 -2.35 -1.32
C TYR A 121 -9.73 -2.77 -2.59
N ASN A 122 -10.92 -2.21 -2.78
CA ASN A 122 -11.72 -2.35 -3.98
C ASN A 122 -12.34 -0.99 -4.40
N PRO A 123 -11.87 -0.38 -5.52
CA PRO A 123 -10.70 -0.78 -6.31
C PRO A 123 -9.39 -0.51 -5.55
N ALA A 124 -8.25 -1.02 -6.04
CA ALA A 124 -6.94 -0.77 -5.43
C ALA A 124 -6.53 0.72 -5.53
N ARG A 125 -5.66 1.18 -4.62
CA ARG A 125 -5.10 2.53 -4.69
C ARG A 125 -4.24 2.71 -5.94
N THR A 126 -4.26 3.92 -6.47
CA THR A 126 -3.39 4.38 -7.56
C THR A 126 -1.98 4.66 -7.07
N TRP A 127 -1.84 5.20 -5.85
CA TRP A 127 -0.57 5.51 -5.21
C TRP A 127 -0.48 4.90 -3.80
N THR A 128 0.73 4.46 -3.45
CA THR A 128 1.13 3.90 -2.16
C THR A 128 2.58 4.33 -1.95
N PRO A 129 2.92 4.94 -0.81
CA PRO A 129 4.28 5.40 -0.57
C PRO A 129 5.22 4.21 -0.40
N GLU A 130 6.47 4.43 -0.78
CA GLU A 130 7.52 3.44 -0.65
C GLU A 130 7.68 3.00 0.81
N ASN A 131 7.79 1.69 0.99
CA ASN A 131 7.91 0.96 2.24
C ASN A 131 6.77 1.21 3.23
N ALA A 132 5.59 1.58 2.73
CA ALA A 132 4.36 1.38 3.49
C ALA A 132 4.24 -0.09 3.89
N VAL A 133 3.73 -0.33 5.09
CA VAL A 133 3.42 -1.66 5.61
C VAL A 133 1.92 -1.83 5.62
N GLY A 134 1.45 -2.94 5.04
CA GLY A 134 0.03 -3.21 4.94
C GLY A 134 -0.33 -4.66 5.20
N ILE A 135 -1.61 -4.88 5.52
CA ILE A 135 -2.22 -6.18 5.74
C ILE A 135 -3.32 -6.41 4.69
N GLY A 136 -3.32 -7.57 4.03
CA GLY A 136 -4.29 -7.93 2.99
C GLY A 136 -4.62 -9.41 3.09
N GLY A 137 -5.88 -9.74 3.41
CA GLY A 137 -6.18 -11.07 3.94
C GLY A 137 -5.49 -11.24 5.30
N ALA A 138 -4.83 -12.37 5.52
CA ALA A 138 -3.99 -12.64 6.70
C ALA A 138 -2.50 -12.32 6.48
N TYR A 139 -2.16 -11.69 5.34
CA TYR A 139 -0.78 -11.47 4.93
C TYR A 139 -0.34 -10.03 5.15
N MET A 140 0.90 -9.86 5.58
CA MET A 140 1.62 -8.60 5.66
C MET A 140 2.51 -8.42 4.42
N CYS A 141 2.55 -7.19 3.90
CA CYS A 141 3.51 -6.78 2.90
C CYS A 141 4.22 -5.48 3.28
N VAL A 142 5.41 -5.26 2.69
CA VAL A 142 6.13 -3.98 2.71
C VAL A 142 6.36 -3.54 1.27
N TYR A 143 5.77 -2.43 0.85
CA TYR A 143 5.86 -1.97 -0.54
C TYR A 143 7.30 -1.59 -0.91
N GLY A 144 7.94 -2.29 -1.85
CA GLY A 144 9.36 -2.09 -2.15
C GLY A 144 9.68 -0.78 -2.90
N MET A 145 8.67 -0.14 -3.48
CA MET A 145 8.73 1.12 -4.22
C MET A 145 7.37 1.82 -4.15
N GLU A 146 7.32 3.08 -4.56
CA GLU A 146 6.05 3.77 -4.79
C GLU A 146 5.28 3.12 -5.94
N GLY A 147 3.94 3.03 -5.81
CA GLY A 147 3.10 2.47 -6.87
C GLY A 147 1.68 2.11 -6.41
N PRO A 148 0.91 1.36 -7.22
CA PRO A 148 -0.42 0.92 -6.84
C PRO A 148 -0.36 -0.13 -5.72
N GLY A 149 -1.38 -0.16 -4.87
CA GLY A 149 -1.42 -1.05 -3.72
C GLY A 149 -2.83 -1.30 -3.20
N GLY A 150 -3.06 -2.49 -2.65
CA GLY A 150 -4.37 -2.93 -2.18
C GLY A 150 -4.46 -3.29 -0.71
N TYR A 151 -3.36 -3.26 0.05
CA TYR A 151 -3.38 -3.74 1.44
C TYR A 151 -3.76 -2.61 2.38
N GLN A 152 -4.38 -2.93 3.51
CA GLN A 152 -4.76 -1.99 4.56
C GLN A 152 -3.52 -1.52 5.31
N PHE A 153 -3.27 -0.21 5.39
CA PHE A 153 -2.07 0.31 6.02
C PHE A 153 -2.08 0.16 7.54
N VAL A 154 -0.89 -0.09 8.09
CA VAL A 154 -0.62 0.00 9.54
C VAL A 154 0.49 1.00 9.87
N GLY A 155 1.34 1.34 8.89
CA GLY A 155 2.46 2.26 9.09
C GLY A 155 3.46 2.24 7.94
N ARG A 156 4.67 2.75 8.18
CA ARG A 156 5.76 2.78 7.20
C ARG A 156 7.08 2.33 7.83
N THR A 157 7.95 1.78 7.01
CA THR A 157 9.26 1.28 7.44
C THR A 157 10.39 1.75 6.51
N LEU A 158 11.57 1.14 6.64
CA LEU A 158 12.79 1.43 5.89
C LEU A 158 12.85 0.70 4.53
N GLN A 159 13.90 1.00 3.76
CA GLN A 159 14.15 0.42 2.44
C GLN A 159 14.23 -1.12 2.41
N MET A 160 13.34 -1.77 1.65
CA MET A 160 13.44 -3.22 1.37
C MET A 160 14.42 -3.55 0.22
N TRP A 161 14.73 -2.57 -0.62
CA TRP A 161 15.51 -2.73 -1.84
C TRP A 161 16.61 -1.68 -1.96
N ASN A 162 17.83 -2.10 -2.28
CA ASN A 162 18.97 -1.22 -2.53
C ASN A 162 19.61 -1.57 -3.88
N ARG A 163 19.27 -0.80 -4.91
CA ARG A 163 19.71 -1.07 -6.29
C ARG A 163 21.22 -0.89 -6.49
N TRP A 164 21.83 0.05 -5.78
CA TRP A 164 23.13 0.59 -6.18
C TRP A 164 24.26 0.27 -5.21
N ARG A 165 23.95 0.08 -3.92
CA ARG A 165 24.97 -0.09 -2.88
C ARG A 165 24.85 -1.45 -2.21
N GLN A 166 26.01 -2.01 -1.90
CA GLN A 166 26.15 -3.15 -1.01
C GLN A 166 26.48 -2.62 0.39
N THR A 167 25.87 -3.20 1.41
CA THR A 167 26.05 -2.84 2.82
C THR A 167 26.06 -4.11 3.66
N ALA A 168 26.12 -3.99 4.99
CA ALA A 168 25.96 -5.16 5.86
C ALA A 168 24.60 -5.88 5.69
N SER A 169 23.56 -5.15 5.26
CA SER A 169 22.21 -5.71 5.05
C SER A 169 21.90 -6.08 3.60
N PHE A 170 22.69 -5.57 2.64
CA PHE A 170 22.56 -5.85 1.21
C PHE A 170 23.87 -6.46 0.71
N THR A 171 23.93 -7.80 0.69
CA THR A 171 25.16 -8.58 0.46
C THR A 171 25.07 -9.41 -0.83
N ASP A 172 26.21 -9.95 -1.26
CA ASP A 172 26.32 -10.93 -2.34
C ASP A 172 25.80 -10.44 -3.71
N GLY A 173 25.87 -9.14 -3.96
CA GLY A 173 25.31 -8.50 -5.16
C GLY A 173 23.79 -8.51 -5.19
N LYS A 174 23.11 -8.90 -4.11
CA LYS A 174 21.66 -8.96 -4.03
C LYS A 174 21.11 -7.62 -3.54
N PRO A 175 20.14 -7.02 -4.27
CA PRO A 175 19.55 -5.76 -3.88
C PRO A 175 18.38 -5.89 -2.90
N TRP A 176 17.88 -7.09 -2.59
CA TRP A 176 16.75 -7.27 -1.67
C TRP A 176 17.22 -7.60 -0.24
N LEU A 177 16.55 -7.01 0.75
CA LEU A 177 16.85 -7.19 2.17
C LEU A 177 16.43 -8.57 2.70
N LEU A 178 15.19 -8.95 2.40
CA LEU A 178 14.52 -10.13 2.96
C LEU A 178 14.69 -11.36 2.08
N ARG A 179 14.63 -12.53 2.70
CA ARG A 179 14.77 -13.85 2.07
C ARG A 179 13.56 -14.71 2.41
N PHE A 180 13.37 -15.79 1.67
CA PHE A 180 12.37 -16.80 2.02
C PHE A 180 12.67 -17.33 3.43
N PHE A 181 11.62 -17.48 4.22
CA PHE A 181 11.65 -17.93 5.61
C PHE A 181 12.31 -16.98 6.61
N ASP A 182 12.67 -15.75 6.23
CA ASP A 182 12.94 -14.73 7.24
C ASP A 182 11.69 -14.49 8.09
N GLN A 183 11.90 -14.10 9.34
CA GLN A 183 10.88 -13.67 10.28
C GLN A 183 11.05 -12.18 10.54
N VAL A 184 10.11 -11.37 10.05
CA VAL A 184 10.10 -9.94 10.34
C VAL A 184 9.47 -9.72 11.71
N ARG A 185 10.14 -8.95 12.56
CA ARG A 185 9.56 -8.42 13.81
C ARG A 185 9.70 -6.92 13.82
N PHE A 186 8.59 -6.21 14.04
CA PHE A 186 8.63 -4.76 14.08
C PHE A 186 8.98 -4.27 15.49
N PHE A 187 9.63 -3.11 15.56
CA PHE A 187 9.74 -2.32 16.79
C PHE A 187 9.34 -0.87 16.51
N PRO A 188 8.70 -0.19 17.47
CA PRO A 188 8.15 1.14 17.23
C PRO A 188 9.28 2.19 17.15
N VAL A 189 9.14 3.12 16.21
CA VAL A 189 9.94 4.36 16.12
C VAL A 189 9.01 5.53 15.82
N SER A 190 9.46 6.76 16.09
CA SER A 190 8.73 7.94 15.63
C SER A 190 8.89 8.14 14.11
N GLU A 191 8.05 9.00 13.52
CA GLU A 191 8.19 9.37 12.11
C GLU A 191 9.52 10.08 11.84
N GLU A 192 9.95 10.99 12.72
CA GLU A 192 11.22 11.70 12.61
C GLU A 192 12.42 10.75 12.68
N GLU A 193 12.37 9.78 13.61
CA GLU A 193 13.38 8.74 13.71
C GLU A 193 13.42 7.86 12.45
N LEU A 194 12.24 7.48 11.93
CA LEU A 194 12.16 6.68 10.72
C LEU A 194 12.76 7.40 9.51
N LEU A 195 12.50 8.70 9.34
CA LEU A 195 13.06 9.49 8.23
C LEU A 195 14.59 9.48 8.27
N LYS A 196 15.19 9.68 9.45
CA LYS A 196 16.64 9.57 9.62
C LYS A 196 17.17 8.17 9.30
N ILE A 197 16.48 7.12 9.77
CA ILE A 197 16.85 5.73 9.45
C ILE A 197 16.78 5.49 7.94
N ARG A 198 15.76 6.00 7.24
CA ARG A 198 15.58 5.86 5.79
C ARG A 198 16.69 6.55 5.00
N GLU A 199 17.23 7.67 5.48
CA GLU A 199 18.40 8.31 4.88
C GLU A 199 19.69 7.47 5.11
N ASP A 200 19.87 6.93 6.31
CA ASP A 200 21.11 6.28 6.74
C ASP A 200 21.25 4.83 6.27
N PHE A 201 20.15 4.07 6.27
CA PHE A 201 20.14 2.64 5.99
C PHE A 201 20.67 2.25 4.58
N PRO A 202 20.19 2.85 3.46
CA PRO A 202 20.70 2.49 2.13
C PRO A 202 22.18 2.87 1.92
N LEU A 203 22.73 3.76 2.76
CA LEU A 203 24.13 4.15 2.79
C LEU A 203 25.00 3.28 3.71
N GLY A 204 24.40 2.33 4.44
CA GLY A 204 25.10 1.47 5.40
C GLY A 204 25.43 2.16 6.72
N ARG A 205 24.82 3.32 7.02
CA ARG A 205 25.02 4.09 8.26
C ARG A 205 24.07 3.68 9.40
N TYR A 206 23.12 2.78 9.11
CA TYR A 206 22.22 2.18 10.08
C TYR A 206 22.33 0.65 9.98
N GLN A 207 22.48 -0.02 11.13
CA GLN A 207 22.59 -1.47 11.20
C GLN A 207 21.32 -2.08 11.80
N LEU A 208 20.81 -3.13 11.16
CA LEU A 208 19.68 -3.89 11.69
C LEU A 208 20.17 -4.97 12.63
N LYS A 209 19.39 -5.22 13.69
CA LYS A 209 19.53 -6.43 14.48
C LYS A 209 18.97 -7.59 13.67
N ILE A 210 19.82 -8.56 13.35
CA ILE A 210 19.48 -9.79 12.64
C ILE A 210 19.98 -10.96 13.48
N GLU A 211 19.09 -11.90 13.80
CA GLU A 211 19.41 -13.10 14.56
C GLU A 211 19.26 -14.33 13.66
N GLU A 212 20.34 -15.09 13.47
CA GLU A 212 20.31 -16.35 12.72
C GLU A 212 19.73 -17.45 13.61
N THR A 213 18.74 -18.20 13.11
CA THR A 213 18.09 -19.30 13.82
C THR A 213 17.55 -20.35 12.83
N THR A 214 16.79 -21.32 13.34
CA THR A 214 16.18 -22.40 12.56
C THR A 214 14.69 -22.46 12.84
N PHE A 215 13.87 -22.54 11.79
CA PHE A 215 12.43 -22.73 11.90
C PHE A 215 12.16 -24.22 11.76
N SER A 216 11.62 -24.82 12.81
CA SER A 216 11.29 -26.25 12.87
C SER A 216 9.79 -26.45 12.73
N LEU A 217 9.36 -27.20 11.70
CA LEU A 217 7.94 -27.47 11.49
C LEU A 217 7.36 -28.34 12.62
N ARG A 218 8.17 -29.25 13.17
CA ARG A 218 7.81 -30.06 14.35
C ARG A 218 7.48 -29.18 15.54
N GLU A 219 8.35 -28.22 15.87
CA GLU A 219 8.14 -27.29 16.99
C GLU A 219 6.94 -26.39 16.75
N TYR A 220 6.75 -25.92 15.51
CA TYR A 220 5.58 -25.14 15.14
C TYR A 220 4.28 -25.94 15.32
N ASN A 221 4.24 -27.19 14.87
CA ASN A 221 3.07 -28.06 15.04
C ASN A 221 2.78 -28.37 16.51
N ALA A 222 3.81 -28.57 17.33
CA ALA A 222 3.66 -28.72 18.78
C ALA A 222 3.06 -27.44 19.41
N PHE A 223 3.59 -26.26 19.04
CA PHE A 223 3.04 -24.98 19.46
C PHE A 223 1.55 -24.83 19.10
N LEU A 224 1.15 -25.22 17.88
CA LEU A 224 -0.25 -25.19 17.46
C LEU A 224 -1.14 -26.11 18.29
N ALA A 225 -0.66 -27.33 18.60
CA ALA A 225 -1.39 -28.28 19.42
C ALA A 225 -1.57 -27.76 20.86
N ASP A 226 -0.48 -27.27 21.47
CA ASP A 226 -0.46 -26.76 22.84
C ASP A 226 -1.36 -25.52 23.02
N ASN A 227 -1.49 -24.71 21.97
CA ASN A 227 -2.28 -23.48 21.99
C ASN A 227 -3.64 -23.60 21.29
N ASN A 228 -4.06 -24.82 20.91
CA ASN A 228 -5.22 -25.03 20.04
C ASN A 228 -6.51 -24.38 20.56
N ALA A 229 -6.77 -24.47 21.87
CA ALA A 229 -7.95 -23.86 22.48
C ALA A 229 -7.97 -22.33 22.35
N SER A 230 -6.85 -21.67 22.67
CA SER A 230 -6.71 -20.21 22.55
C SER A 230 -6.79 -19.73 21.10
N ILE A 231 -6.13 -20.46 20.18
CA ILE A 231 -6.18 -20.19 18.74
C ILE A 231 -7.62 -20.31 18.21
N THR A 232 -8.33 -21.37 18.61
CA THR A 232 -9.72 -21.62 18.17
C THR A 232 -10.67 -20.55 18.68
N ALA A 233 -10.55 -20.15 19.95
CA ALA A 233 -11.34 -19.07 20.53
C ALA A 233 -11.14 -17.75 19.79
N PHE A 234 -9.88 -17.38 19.54
CA PHE A 234 -9.54 -16.16 18.79
C PHE A 234 -10.13 -16.17 17.37
N LYS A 235 -9.93 -17.27 16.62
CA LYS A 235 -10.44 -17.39 15.24
C LYS A 235 -11.97 -17.37 15.19
N THR A 236 -12.64 -17.98 16.16
CA THR A 236 -14.11 -17.96 16.22
C THR A 236 -14.64 -16.54 16.40
N GLN A 237 -14.06 -15.77 17.32
CA GLN A 237 -14.43 -14.38 17.56
C GLN A 237 -14.13 -13.49 16.33
N GLN A 238 -12.96 -13.67 15.73
CA GLN A 238 -12.56 -12.96 14.51
C GLN A 238 -13.52 -13.24 13.36
N GLN A 239 -13.87 -14.51 13.11
CA GLN A 239 -14.76 -14.90 12.02
C GLN A 239 -16.16 -14.32 12.20
N ALA A 240 -16.73 -14.40 13.41
CA ALA A 240 -18.03 -13.80 13.71
C ALA A 240 -18.03 -12.28 13.46
N SER A 241 -16.94 -11.60 13.80
CA SER A 241 -16.79 -10.15 13.59
C SER A 241 -16.62 -9.81 12.11
N PHE A 242 -15.87 -10.63 11.37
CA PHE A 242 -15.70 -10.50 9.92
C PHE A 242 -17.05 -10.64 9.19
N ASP A 243 -17.83 -11.66 9.54
CA ASP A 243 -19.14 -11.90 8.93
C ASP A 243 -20.13 -10.76 9.24
N ALA A 244 -20.16 -10.29 10.49
CA ALA A 244 -20.99 -9.15 10.89
C ALA A 244 -20.59 -7.85 10.18
N GLU A 245 -19.29 -7.62 9.96
CA GLU A 245 -18.78 -6.48 9.20
C GLU A 245 -19.20 -6.55 7.72
N ARG A 246 -19.09 -7.73 7.11
CA ARG A 246 -19.52 -7.95 5.71
C ARG A 246 -21.03 -7.74 5.53
N GLU A 247 -21.84 -8.16 6.49
CA GLU A 247 -23.30 -7.93 6.42
C GLU A 247 -23.64 -6.45 6.54
N ARG A 248 -22.98 -5.70 7.44
CA ARG A 248 -23.14 -4.23 7.52
C ARG A 248 -22.89 -3.54 6.18
N TRP A 249 -21.89 -3.98 5.41
CA TRP A 249 -21.61 -3.43 4.09
C TRP A 249 -22.70 -3.74 3.07
N ARG A 250 -23.31 -4.92 3.17
CA ARG A 250 -24.42 -5.33 2.30
C ARG A 250 -25.66 -4.48 2.59
N GLU A 251 -25.95 -4.26 3.86
CA GLU A 251 -27.07 -3.43 4.31
C GLU A 251 -26.89 -1.94 3.97
N SER A 252 -25.65 -1.44 4.00
CA SER A 252 -25.33 -0.04 3.65
C SER A 252 -25.14 0.21 2.15
N GLY A 253 -25.20 -0.84 1.31
CA GLY A 253 -24.95 -0.74 -0.14
C GLY A 253 -23.48 -0.56 -0.52
N GLN A 254 -22.54 -0.71 0.42
CA GLN A 254 -21.09 -0.57 0.18
C GLN A 254 -20.42 -1.86 -0.36
N ALA A 255 -21.17 -2.98 -0.42
CA ALA A 255 -20.67 -4.27 -0.87
C ALA A 255 -20.29 -4.29 -2.36
N ASP A 256 -21.11 -3.66 -3.20
CA ASP A 256 -20.95 -3.62 -4.65
C ASP A 256 -20.56 -2.20 -5.08
N TYR A 257 -19.28 -1.99 -5.38
CA TYR A 257 -18.81 -0.74 -5.97
C TYR A 257 -18.78 -0.88 -7.49
N ALA A 258 -19.73 -0.22 -8.16
CA ALA A 258 -19.63 0.05 -9.59
C ALA A 258 -18.83 1.33 -9.76
N SER A 259 -17.71 1.28 -10.49
CA SER A 259 -16.99 2.52 -10.82
C SER A 259 -17.84 3.34 -11.77
N ASP A 260 -18.34 4.50 -11.32
CA ASP A 260 -18.90 5.55 -12.17
C ASP A 260 -17.78 6.25 -12.98
N LEU A 261 -16.95 5.46 -13.66
CA LEU A 261 -16.14 5.91 -14.78
C LEU A 261 -17.01 6.00 -16.04
N THR A 262 -18.26 6.45 -15.90
CA THR A 262 -18.90 7.19 -16.99
C THR A 262 -18.21 8.52 -17.02
N VAL A 263 -17.24 8.65 -17.93
CA VAL A 263 -16.75 9.95 -18.38
C VAL A 263 -18.01 10.73 -18.76
N ALA A 264 -18.45 11.64 -17.90
CA ALA A 264 -19.46 12.60 -18.29
C ALA A 264 -18.89 13.28 -19.54
N GLU A 265 -19.56 13.13 -20.67
CA GLU A 265 -19.27 13.90 -21.87
C GLU A 265 -19.21 15.36 -21.41
N ALA A 266 -18.00 15.92 -21.37
CA ALA A 266 -17.85 17.34 -21.12
C ALA A 266 -18.64 18.02 -22.23
N ALA A 267 -19.64 18.80 -21.82
CA ALA A 267 -20.34 19.68 -22.75
C ALA A 267 -19.26 20.50 -23.47
N PRO A 268 -19.27 20.53 -24.82
CA PRO A 268 -18.34 21.33 -25.57
C PRO A 268 -18.57 22.80 -25.19
N ASP A 269 -17.48 23.50 -24.89
CA ASP A 269 -17.30 24.95 -24.83
C ASP A 269 -18.61 25.76 -24.74
N SER A 270 -18.99 26.13 -23.52
CA SER A 270 -19.67 27.43 -23.38
C SER A 270 -18.65 28.48 -23.75
N GLU A 271 -18.92 29.33 -24.76
CA GLU A 271 -18.10 30.52 -25.06
C GLU A 271 -17.76 31.24 -23.74
N LEU A 272 -16.51 31.08 -23.29
CA LEU A 272 -16.02 31.77 -22.10
C LEU A 272 -15.79 33.22 -22.51
N ASP A 273 -16.59 34.12 -21.93
CA ASP A 273 -16.34 35.56 -22.03
C ASP A 273 -15.07 35.86 -21.23
N LEU A 274 -13.93 35.82 -21.91
CA LEU A 274 -12.62 36.04 -21.33
C LEU A 274 -12.38 37.54 -21.17
N PRO A 275 -11.98 38.02 -19.97
CA PRO A 275 -11.56 39.41 -19.79
C PRO A 275 -10.38 39.75 -20.70
N GLU A 276 -10.12 41.04 -20.92
CA GLU A 276 -8.93 41.50 -21.66
C GLU A 276 -7.66 40.92 -21.03
N ASN A 277 -6.77 40.33 -21.84
CA ASN A 277 -5.61 39.53 -21.42
C ASN A 277 -5.92 38.26 -20.61
N GLY A 278 -7.17 37.80 -20.60
CA GLY A 278 -7.61 36.56 -20.00
C GLY A 278 -7.29 35.34 -20.85
N ARG A 279 -6.71 34.31 -20.22
CA ARG A 279 -6.40 33.01 -20.82
C ARG A 279 -7.05 31.91 -20.00
N ALA A 280 -7.87 31.09 -20.64
CA ALA A 280 -8.35 29.85 -20.06
C ALA A 280 -7.21 28.81 -20.00
N LEU A 281 -7.10 28.12 -18.87
CA LEU A 281 -6.19 27.00 -18.69
C LEU A 281 -7.00 25.71 -18.57
N ALA A 282 -6.85 24.84 -19.57
CA ALA A 282 -7.53 23.56 -19.65
C ALA A 282 -6.70 22.41 -19.09
N SER A 283 -7.38 21.33 -18.69
CA SER A 283 -6.71 20.06 -18.40
C SER A 283 -6.22 19.41 -19.69
N HIS A 284 -4.97 18.96 -19.71
CA HIS A 284 -4.43 18.19 -20.85
C HIS A 284 -4.83 16.71 -20.84
N VAL A 285 -5.40 16.23 -19.74
CA VAL A 285 -5.75 14.82 -19.53
C VAL A 285 -7.16 14.69 -18.96
N ALA A 286 -7.82 13.57 -19.24
CA ALA A 286 -9.06 13.22 -18.55
C ALA A 286 -8.73 12.53 -17.21
N GLY A 287 -9.40 12.90 -16.12
CA GLY A 287 -9.06 12.43 -14.79
C GLY A 287 -9.90 13.04 -13.68
N ASN A 288 -9.36 13.05 -12.46
CA ASN A 288 -9.98 13.68 -11.29
C ASN A 288 -9.09 14.82 -10.77
N VAL A 289 -9.70 15.92 -10.35
CA VAL A 289 -8.98 17.06 -9.76
C VAL A 289 -8.53 16.70 -8.35
N TRP A 290 -7.22 16.56 -8.16
CA TRP A 290 -6.58 16.20 -6.90
C TRP A 290 -6.39 17.41 -5.97
N LYS A 291 -5.91 18.55 -6.47
CA LYS A 291 -5.78 19.76 -5.65
C LYS A 291 -6.07 21.00 -6.44
N VAL A 292 -6.64 21.99 -5.77
CA VAL A 292 -6.76 23.35 -6.28
C VAL A 292 -5.97 24.27 -5.35
N GLU A 293 -4.79 24.68 -5.79
CA GLU A 293 -3.80 25.42 -4.97
C GLU A 293 -4.07 26.94 -4.99
N VAL A 294 -5.08 27.39 -5.74
CA VAL A 294 -5.38 28.82 -5.95
C VAL A 294 -6.87 29.12 -5.85
N GLU A 295 -7.18 30.34 -5.44
CA GLU A 295 -8.53 30.89 -5.41
C GLU A 295 -8.67 32.05 -6.40
N ALA A 296 -9.91 32.39 -6.77
CA ALA A 296 -10.16 33.58 -7.58
C ALA A 296 -9.65 34.85 -6.86
N GLY A 297 -8.91 35.69 -7.59
CA GLY A 297 -8.25 36.88 -7.08
C GLY A 297 -6.78 36.67 -6.67
N ALA A 298 -6.28 35.44 -6.59
CA ALA A 298 -4.89 35.17 -6.23
C ALA A 298 -3.89 35.65 -7.29
N GLU A 299 -2.79 36.27 -6.86
CA GLU A 299 -1.63 36.56 -7.70
C GLU A 299 -0.75 35.30 -7.79
N VAL A 300 -0.28 35.00 -9.00
CA VAL A 300 0.56 33.83 -9.28
C VAL A 300 1.73 34.23 -10.17
N LYS A 301 2.83 33.52 -10.02
CA LYS A 301 4.02 33.66 -10.86
C LYS A 301 4.10 32.55 -11.88
N GLN A 302 4.79 32.80 -12.98
CA GLN A 302 5.11 31.79 -13.96
C GLN A 302 5.72 30.55 -13.29
N GLY A 303 5.14 29.39 -13.57
CA GLY A 303 5.57 28.11 -13.02
C GLY A 303 4.90 27.71 -11.71
N ASP A 304 4.12 28.59 -11.07
CA ASP A 304 3.33 28.23 -9.89
C ASP A 304 2.32 27.13 -10.23
N THR A 305 2.17 26.15 -9.32
CA THR A 305 1.18 25.08 -9.48
C THR A 305 -0.20 25.61 -9.12
N LEU A 306 -1.15 25.50 -10.04
CA LEU A 306 -2.50 26.02 -9.86
C LEU A 306 -3.50 24.92 -9.52
N VAL A 307 -3.46 23.82 -10.28
CA VAL A 307 -4.35 22.67 -10.12
C VAL A 307 -3.52 21.41 -10.36
N ILE A 308 -3.78 20.36 -9.60
CA ILE A 308 -3.21 19.03 -9.84
C ILE A 308 -4.34 18.10 -10.27
N VAL A 309 -4.19 17.44 -11.43
CA VAL A 309 -5.12 16.45 -11.95
C VAL A 309 -4.50 15.06 -11.83
N GLU A 310 -5.22 14.11 -11.25
CA GLU A 310 -4.85 12.69 -11.27
C GLU A 310 -5.46 12.02 -12.51
N SER A 311 -4.62 11.46 -13.37
CA SER A 311 -5.04 10.68 -14.53
C SER A 311 -4.14 9.47 -14.71
N MET A 312 -4.73 8.31 -15.05
CA MET A 312 -3.97 7.07 -15.30
C MET A 312 -2.95 6.74 -14.19
N LYS A 313 -3.27 7.03 -12.92
CA LYS A 313 -2.41 6.83 -11.74
C LYS A 313 -1.16 7.73 -11.69
N MET A 314 -1.18 8.85 -12.40
CA MET A 314 -0.14 9.88 -12.39
C MET A 314 -0.74 11.24 -12.09
N GLU A 315 0.06 12.12 -11.49
CA GLU A 315 -0.31 13.50 -11.19
C GLU A 315 0.19 14.44 -12.30
N PHE A 316 -0.68 15.32 -12.76
CA PHE A 316 -0.41 16.31 -13.79
C PHE A 316 -0.69 17.70 -13.23
N ALA A 317 0.38 18.46 -12.98
CA ALA A 317 0.28 19.83 -12.53
C ALA A 317 -0.06 20.77 -13.70
N VAL A 318 -1.11 21.57 -13.54
CA VAL A 318 -1.44 22.70 -14.40
C VAL A 318 -0.74 23.91 -13.82
N LEU A 319 0.28 24.39 -14.53
CA LEU A 319 1.15 25.47 -14.10
C LEU A 319 0.71 26.82 -14.68
N ALA A 320 0.98 27.91 -13.97
CA ALA A 320 0.82 29.25 -14.48
C ALA A 320 1.79 29.49 -15.66
N PRO A 321 1.31 29.81 -16.88
CA PRO A 321 2.18 30.05 -18.01
C PRO A 321 2.93 31.39 -17.94
N CYS A 322 2.47 32.33 -17.12
CA CYS A 322 3.02 33.66 -16.92
C CYS A 322 2.61 34.19 -15.54
N ASP A 323 3.20 35.31 -15.14
CA ASP A 323 2.74 36.09 -14.00
C ASP A 323 1.32 36.64 -14.28
N GLY A 324 0.48 36.71 -13.26
CA GLY A 324 -0.89 37.18 -13.44
C GLY A 324 -1.78 36.99 -12.22
N ARG A 325 -3.07 37.26 -12.39
CA ARG A 325 -4.10 37.06 -11.37
C ARG A 325 -5.15 36.05 -11.83
N ILE A 326 -5.50 35.11 -10.95
CA ILE A 326 -6.58 34.15 -11.20
C ILE A 326 -7.90 34.90 -11.23
N HIS A 327 -8.59 34.89 -12.37
CA HIS A 327 -9.88 35.55 -12.52
C HIS A 327 -11.03 34.67 -12.03
N LYS A 328 -11.02 33.39 -12.42
CA LYS A 328 -12.10 32.45 -12.10
C LYS A 328 -11.56 31.02 -12.04
N VAL A 329 -12.14 30.21 -11.15
CA VAL A 329 -11.86 28.77 -11.05
C VAL A 329 -13.18 28.02 -11.29
N PHE A 330 -13.17 27.07 -12.22
CA PHE A 330 -14.33 26.27 -12.63
C PHE A 330 -14.34 24.87 -12.03
N CYS A 331 -13.19 24.39 -11.60
CA CYS A 331 -13.03 23.08 -11.00
C CYS A 331 -13.12 23.11 -9.47
N ARG A 332 -13.32 21.93 -8.89
CA ARG A 332 -13.23 21.69 -7.44
C ARG A 332 -12.51 20.38 -7.19
N GLU A 333 -11.90 20.27 -6.02
CA GLU A 333 -11.28 19.03 -5.55
C GLU A 333 -12.26 17.84 -5.58
N GLY A 334 -11.80 16.70 -6.09
CA GLY A 334 -12.59 15.49 -6.33
C GLY A 334 -13.51 15.54 -7.56
N GLY A 335 -13.54 16.65 -8.29
CA GLY A 335 -14.32 16.77 -9.53
C GLY A 335 -13.69 16.01 -10.70
N GLN A 336 -14.53 15.39 -11.53
CA GLN A 336 -14.08 14.81 -12.81
C GLN A 336 -13.75 15.91 -13.82
N VAL A 337 -12.74 15.68 -14.64
CA VAL A 337 -12.33 16.57 -15.72
C VAL A 337 -12.04 15.78 -17.00
N SER A 338 -12.46 16.32 -18.14
CA SER A 338 -12.11 15.80 -19.47
C SER A 338 -10.86 16.48 -20.03
N ALA A 339 -10.15 15.81 -20.94
CA ALA A 339 -9.08 16.46 -21.69
C ALA A 339 -9.67 17.63 -22.52
N GLY A 340 -9.05 18.81 -22.44
CA GLY A 340 -9.52 20.04 -23.06
C GLY A 340 -10.52 20.84 -22.22
N GLN A 341 -11.01 20.33 -21.10
CA GLN A 341 -11.93 21.08 -20.25
C GLN A 341 -11.20 22.19 -19.48
N ASP A 342 -11.72 23.41 -19.57
CA ASP A 342 -11.20 24.57 -18.85
C ASP A 342 -11.37 24.43 -17.32
N LEU A 343 -10.27 24.66 -16.61
CA LEU A 343 -10.19 24.55 -15.16
C LEU A 343 -10.25 25.92 -14.48
N LEU A 344 -9.60 26.93 -15.06
CA LEU A 344 -9.54 28.28 -14.53
C LEU A 344 -9.21 29.31 -15.62
N VAL A 345 -9.39 30.59 -15.32
CA VAL A 345 -8.94 31.73 -16.14
C VAL A 345 -7.85 32.49 -15.40
N LEU A 346 -6.72 32.71 -16.06
CA LEU A 346 -5.63 33.58 -15.62
C LEU A 346 -5.66 34.86 -16.44
N VAL A 347 -5.55 36.02 -15.81
CA VAL A 347 -5.34 37.31 -16.49
C VAL A 347 -3.89 37.70 -16.30
N SER A 348 -3.14 37.82 -17.41
CA SER A 348 -1.76 38.29 -17.34
C SER A 348 -1.71 39.77 -16.95
N GLU A 349 -0.69 40.15 -16.17
CA GLU A 349 -0.43 41.56 -15.86
C GLU A 349 -0.01 42.38 -17.09
#